data_AF-A0A645AHG2-F1
#
_entry.id   AF-A0A645AHG2-F1
#
_cell.length_a   1.000
_cell.length_b   1.000
_cell.length_c   1.000
_cell.angle_alpha   90.00
_cell.angle_beta   90.00
_cell.angle_gamma   90.00
#
_symmetry.space_group_name_H-M   'P 1'
#
loop_
_entity.id
_entity.type
_entity.pdbx_description
1 polymer ?
#
loop_
_entity_poly.entity_id
_entity_poly.type
_entity_poly.pdbx_seq_one_letter_code
_entity_poly.pdbx_strand_id
1 'polypeptide(L)'
;MKKAILVLLAVLFVVGVAGAVLAEEVDLLFCPPSCDPLPNSDSLNIFWKVQPMSTIYIFDDELKICTYIGAPGSGNFHKGFKYMAAATGVGLRKIVGSISPALPTGVSMWGLLNRPDGIGHTTGPQVLGTADVDLVKDLEKLYMANGTGEVSLFADNTAAGGNGMVVLKLTILDQI
;
A
#
# COMPACT_ATOMS: atom_id res chain seq x y z
N MET A 1 -9.68 0.73 -59.60
CA MET A 1 -9.03 0.08 -58.44
C MET A 1 -8.74 1.05 -57.27
N LYS A 2 -9.61 2.03 -56.99
CA LYS A 2 -9.46 2.96 -55.84
C LYS A 2 -10.58 2.82 -54.78
N LYS A 3 -11.65 2.08 -55.08
CA LYS A 3 -12.79 1.86 -54.16
C LYS A 3 -12.66 0.61 -53.29
N ALA A 4 -11.80 -0.34 -53.65
CA ALA A 4 -11.58 -1.57 -52.87
C ALA A 4 -10.61 -1.38 -51.68
N ILE A 5 -9.69 -0.41 -51.76
CA ILE A 5 -8.67 -0.19 -50.71
C ILE A 5 -9.26 0.55 -49.50
N LEU A 6 -10.26 1.42 -49.71
CA LEU A 6 -10.93 2.15 -48.63
C LEU A 6 -11.81 1.24 -47.75
N VAL A 7 -12.33 0.14 -48.30
CA VAL A 7 -13.12 -0.83 -47.51
C VAL A 7 -12.20 -1.70 -46.65
N LEU A 8 -10.97 -2.00 -47.10
CA LEU A 8 -10.02 -2.79 -46.32
C LEU A 8 -9.48 -2.04 -45.09
N LEU A 9 -9.33 -0.71 -45.19
CA LEU A 9 -8.90 0.15 -44.08
C LEU A 9 -10.01 0.37 -43.03
N ALA A 10 -11.28 0.32 -43.43
CA ALA A 10 -12.40 0.43 -42.49
C ALA A 10 -12.61 -0.87 -41.67
N VAL A 11 -12.28 -2.03 -42.22
CA VAL A 11 -12.38 -3.32 -41.50
C VAL A 11 -11.27 -3.49 -40.48
N LEU A 12 -10.07 -2.94 -40.73
CA LEU A 12 -8.97 -2.98 -39.77
C LEU A 12 -9.16 -2.04 -38.56
N PHE A 13 -10.00 -1.00 -38.68
CA PHE A 13 -10.33 -0.11 -37.56
C PHE A 13 -11.46 -0.62 -36.65
N VAL A 14 -12.21 -1.64 -37.06
CA VAL A 14 -13.33 -2.21 -36.26
C VAL A 14 -12.88 -3.41 -35.42
N VAL A 15 -11.70 -3.99 -35.68
CA VAL A 15 -11.14 -5.09 -34.87
C VAL A 15 -10.18 -4.60 -33.77
N GLY A 16 -9.87 -3.29 -33.74
CA GLY A 16 -8.95 -2.67 -32.78
C GLY A 16 -9.58 -2.16 -31.47
N VAL A 17 -10.88 -2.37 -31.24
CA VAL A 17 -11.61 -1.88 -30.04
C VAL A 17 -12.34 -3.00 -29.30
N ALA A 18 -11.83 -4.23 -29.39
CA ALA A 18 -12.08 -5.27 -28.39
C ALA A 18 -10.80 -5.44 -27.56
N GLY A 19 -10.28 -4.31 -27.06
CA GLY A 19 -9.19 -4.29 -26.12
C GLY A 19 -9.61 -5.07 -24.88
N ALA A 20 -8.77 -6.03 -24.52
CA ALA A 20 -8.60 -6.57 -23.18
C ALA A 20 -9.84 -6.39 -22.29
N VAL A 21 -10.79 -7.33 -22.40
CA VAL A 21 -11.52 -7.73 -21.20
C VAL A 21 -10.43 -8.31 -20.30
N LEU A 22 -9.84 -7.42 -19.49
CA LEU A 22 -9.22 -7.83 -18.26
C LEU A 22 -10.29 -8.67 -17.60
N ALA A 23 -10.04 -9.97 -17.55
CA ALA A 23 -10.58 -10.78 -16.50
C ALA A 23 -10.13 -10.07 -15.22
N GLU A 24 -10.96 -9.16 -14.76
CA GLU A 24 -11.11 -8.94 -13.34
C GLU A 24 -11.49 -10.34 -12.86
N GLU A 25 -10.47 -11.10 -12.42
CA GLU A 25 -10.69 -12.14 -11.45
C GLU A 25 -11.33 -11.41 -10.28
N VAL A 26 -12.65 -11.27 -10.36
CA VAL A 26 -13.50 -11.14 -9.20
C VAL A 26 -13.26 -12.45 -8.49
N ASP A 27 -12.23 -12.43 -7.66
CA ASP A 27 -11.98 -13.47 -6.70
C ASP A 27 -13.17 -13.37 -5.74
N LEU A 28 -14.23 -14.09 -6.09
CA LEU A 28 -15.42 -14.31 -5.29
C LEU A 28 -15.08 -15.20 -4.07
N LEU A 29 -13.85 -15.11 -3.55
CA LEU A 29 -13.61 -15.39 -2.15
C LEU A 29 -14.16 -14.21 -1.36
N PHE A 30 -15.45 -14.32 -1.09
CA PHE A 30 -16.07 -13.86 0.14
C PHE A 30 -15.06 -13.99 1.31
N CYS A 31 -14.31 -12.93 1.61
CA CYS A 31 -13.98 -12.70 3.00
C CYS A 31 -15.33 -12.53 3.70
N PRO A 32 -15.65 -13.33 4.73
CA PRO A 32 -16.92 -13.18 5.41
C PRO A 32 -17.05 -11.71 5.83
N PRO A 33 -18.24 -11.10 5.63
CA PRO A 33 -18.46 -9.67 5.87
C PRO A 33 -18.28 -9.26 7.34
N SER A 34 -18.02 -10.21 8.22
CA SER A 34 -17.69 -10.05 9.63
C SER A 34 -16.47 -10.89 9.97
N CYS A 35 -15.55 -10.30 10.75
CA CYS A 35 -14.62 -11.07 11.57
C CYS A 35 -15.45 -11.76 12.67
N ASP A 36 -16.18 -12.83 12.31
CA ASP A 36 -16.92 -13.59 13.30
C ASP A 36 -15.92 -14.20 14.30
N PRO A 37 -16.14 -14.04 15.61
CA PRO A 37 -15.22 -14.53 16.61
C PRO A 37 -15.16 -16.07 16.53
N LEU A 38 -13.98 -16.58 16.18
CA LEU A 38 -13.64 -18.00 16.38
C LEU A 38 -13.57 -18.27 17.90
N PRO A 39 -13.98 -19.45 18.39
CA PRO A 39 -13.91 -19.77 19.81
C PRO A 39 -12.44 -19.71 20.27
N ASN A 40 -12.15 -18.80 21.20
CA ASN A 40 -10.83 -18.50 21.80
C ASN A 40 -9.90 -17.55 21.02
N SER A 41 -10.40 -16.78 20.07
CA SER A 41 -9.59 -15.76 19.38
C SER A 41 -10.34 -14.45 19.27
N ASP A 42 -9.76 -13.42 19.89
CA ASP A 42 -10.20 -12.03 19.79
C ASP A 42 -9.52 -11.38 18.57
N SER A 43 -10.21 -10.44 17.92
CA SER A 43 -9.73 -9.79 16.69
C SER A 43 -9.56 -8.29 16.91
N LEU A 44 -8.51 -7.73 16.31
CA LEU A 44 -8.25 -6.29 16.32
C LEU A 44 -8.51 -5.68 14.94
N ASN A 45 -9.61 -4.93 14.76
CA ASN A 45 -9.83 -4.17 13.52
C ASN A 45 -9.19 -2.79 13.65
N ILE A 46 -8.26 -2.47 12.74
CA ILE A 46 -7.68 -1.14 12.67
C ILE A 46 -8.23 -0.40 11.44
N PHE A 47 -8.92 0.71 11.66
CA PHE A 47 -9.42 1.63 10.64
C PHE A 47 -8.34 2.69 10.36
N TRP A 48 -7.95 2.95 9.11
CA TRP A 48 -6.84 3.87 8.78
C TRP A 48 -7.29 5.08 7.98
N LYS A 49 -6.69 6.24 8.25
CA LYS A 49 -6.95 7.49 7.52
C LYS A 49 -5.65 8.07 6.98
N VAL A 50 -5.54 8.16 5.66
CA VAL A 50 -4.37 8.77 4.99
C VAL A 50 -4.45 10.30 5.07
N GLN A 51 -3.35 10.96 5.44
CA GLN A 51 -3.20 12.41 5.29
C GLN A 51 -2.42 12.73 4.01
N PRO A 52 -3.01 13.39 3.00
CA PRO A 52 -2.28 13.80 1.80
C PRO A 52 -1.33 14.95 2.16
N MET A 53 -0.03 14.68 2.18
CA MET A 53 0.99 15.73 2.09
C MET A 53 1.49 15.77 0.65
N SER A 54 1.59 16.96 0.07
CA SER A 54 1.67 17.30 -1.36
C SER A 54 2.74 16.61 -2.24
N THR A 55 3.55 15.72 -1.69
CA THR A 55 4.62 14.98 -2.38
C THR A 55 4.39 13.48 -2.43
N ILE A 56 3.45 12.94 -1.65
CA ILE A 56 3.02 11.54 -1.71
C ILE A 56 1.50 11.48 -1.69
N TYR A 57 0.93 10.75 -2.65
CA TYR A 57 -0.49 10.43 -2.73
C TYR A 57 -0.70 8.93 -2.61
N ILE A 58 -1.46 8.47 -1.63
CA ILE A 58 -1.88 7.06 -1.54
C ILE A 58 -3.25 6.96 -2.21
N PHE A 59 -3.45 5.93 -3.04
CA PHE A 59 -4.68 5.79 -3.82
C PHE A 59 -5.87 5.26 -3.00
N ASP A 60 -5.58 4.61 -1.88
CA ASP A 60 -6.58 4.08 -0.95
C ASP A 60 -6.86 5.11 0.15
N ASP A 61 -8.13 5.42 0.39
CA ASP A 61 -8.56 6.31 1.48
C ASP A 61 -8.38 5.65 2.86
N GLU A 62 -8.52 4.33 2.90
CA GLU A 62 -8.45 3.50 4.10
C GLU A 62 -7.88 2.11 3.77
N LEU A 63 -7.02 1.61 4.66
CA LEU A 63 -6.48 0.25 4.61
C LEU A 63 -6.93 -0.49 5.87
N LYS A 64 -7.68 -1.57 5.67
CA LYS A 64 -8.19 -2.41 6.77
C LYS A 64 -7.32 -3.64 6.90
N ILE A 65 -6.77 -3.85 8.10
CA ILE A 65 -6.05 -5.08 8.47
C ILE A 65 -6.60 -5.59 9.79
N CYS A 66 -6.78 -6.90 9.84
CA CYS A 66 -7.14 -7.65 11.03
C CYS A 66 -6.03 -8.66 11.32
N THR A 67 -5.68 -8.82 12.58
CA THR A 67 -4.72 -9.83 13.04
C THR A 67 -5.30 -10.57 14.23
N TYR A 68 -4.77 -11.76 14.52
CA TYR A 68 -5.16 -12.56 15.68
C TYR A 68 -4.05 -12.52 16.74
N ILE A 69 -4.46 -12.39 18.00
CA ILE A 69 -3.55 -12.39 19.15
C ILE A 69 -2.80 -13.73 19.20
N GLY A 70 -1.47 -13.66 19.28
CA GLY A 70 -0.62 -14.85 19.43
C GLY A 70 -0.43 -15.68 18.17
N ALA A 71 -0.99 -15.26 17.03
CA ALA A 71 -0.80 -15.97 15.78
C ALA A 71 0.66 -15.85 15.31
N PRO A 72 1.36 -16.98 15.04
CA PRO A 72 2.74 -16.93 14.57
C PRO A 72 2.84 -16.34 13.16
N GLY A 73 3.81 -15.44 12.97
CA GLY A 73 4.21 -14.92 11.65
C GLY A 73 3.85 -13.45 11.42
N SER A 74 4.87 -12.59 11.48
CA SER A 74 4.82 -11.27 10.82
C SER A 74 4.67 -11.49 9.31
N GLY A 75 3.68 -10.82 8.69
CA GLY A 75 3.47 -10.88 7.23
C GLY A 75 2.31 -11.78 6.77
N ASN A 76 1.66 -12.55 7.65
CA ASN A 76 0.45 -13.29 7.27
C ASN A 76 -0.79 -12.39 7.14
N PHE A 77 -0.81 -11.28 7.89
CA PHE A 77 -1.87 -10.29 7.85
C PHE A 77 -1.30 -8.99 7.31
N HIS A 78 -1.43 -8.79 6.00
CA HIS A 78 -0.92 -7.63 5.30
C HIS A 78 -1.96 -7.04 4.36
N LYS A 79 -1.78 -5.76 4.04
CA LYS A 79 -2.56 -5.06 3.02
C LYS A 79 -1.61 -4.32 2.08
N GLY A 80 -1.69 -4.66 0.80
CA GLY A 80 -1.05 -3.87 -0.25
C GLY A 80 -1.80 -2.56 -0.49
N PHE A 81 -1.07 -1.52 -0.84
CA PHE A 81 -1.60 -0.24 -1.30
C PHE A 81 -0.75 0.31 -2.45
N LYS A 82 -1.35 1.19 -3.25
CA LYS A 82 -0.63 1.93 -4.30
C LYS A 82 -0.35 3.35 -3.82
N TYR A 83 0.75 3.93 -4.25
CA TYR A 83 1.04 5.34 -4.02
C TYR A 83 1.73 5.99 -5.23
N MET A 84 1.67 7.31 -5.29
CA MET A 84 2.38 8.15 -6.23
C MET A 84 3.27 9.11 -5.45
N ALA A 85 4.49 9.32 -5.91
CA ALA A 85 5.47 10.18 -5.28
C ALA A 85 6.04 11.21 -6.25
N ALA A 86 6.28 12.41 -5.73
CA ALA A 86 6.98 13.48 -6.41
C ALA A 86 8.10 14.02 -5.51
N ALA A 87 9.32 13.90 -5.99
CA ALA A 87 10.55 14.31 -5.31
C ALA A 87 11.38 15.15 -6.28
N THR A 88 10.82 16.29 -6.69
CA THR A 88 11.47 17.24 -7.58
C THR A 88 12.46 18.11 -6.80
N GLY A 89 13.66 18.31 -7.34
CA GLY A 89 14.72 19.07 -6.66
C GLY A 89 16.12 18.54 -6.98
N VAL A 90 17.13 19.15 -6.36
CA VAL A 90 18.54 18.74 -6.44
C VAL A 90 18.90 18.01 -5.15
N GLY A 91 19.62 16.89 -5.26
CA GLY A 91 20.05 16.08 -4.11
C GLY A 91 19.23 14.80 -3.93
N LEU A 92 19.78 13.87 -3.15
CA LEU A 92 19.12 12.61 -2.82
C LEU A 92 18.04 12.85 -1.77
N ARG A 93 16.94 12.13 -1.91
CA ARG A 93 15.81 12.14 -0.99
C ARG A 93 15.44 10.74 -0.55
N LYS A 94 14.60 10.67 0.46
CA LYS A 94 14.08 9.43 1.02
C LYS A 94 12.61 9.56 1.35
N ILE A 95 11.88 8.45 1.27
CA ILE A 95 10.53 8.32 1.83
C ILE A 95 10.69 7.73 3.22
N VAL A 96 10.18 8.45 4.22
CA VAL A 96 10.06 7.97 5.59
C VAL A 96 8.61 7.65 5.92
N GLY A 97 8.41 6.72 6.84
CA GLY A 97 7.11 6.36 7.37
C GLY A 97 7.06 6.45 8.89
N SER A 98 5.91 6.86 9.42
CA SER A 98 5.59 6.81 10.84
C SER A 98 4.09 6.62 11.03
N ILE A 99 3.69 6.32 12.26
CA ILE A 99 2.29 6.14 12.65
C ILE A 99 1.89 7.07 13.80
N SER A 100 0.61 7.46 13.83
CA SER A 100 0.04 8.23 14.95
C SER A 100 -1.45 7.89 15.16
N PRO A 101 -1.92 7.64 16.39
CA PRO A 101 -1.15 7.53 17.63
C PRO A 101 -0.28 6.26 17.67
N ALA A 102 0.49 6.09 18.75
CA ALA A 102 1.23 4.86 19.00
C ALA A 102 0.28 3.67 19.11
N LEU A 103 0.75 2.48 18.69
CA LEU A 103 -0.02 1.25 18.82
C LEU A 103 -0.16 0.84 20.29
N PRO A 104 -1.25 0.12 20.65
CA PRO A 104 -1.39 -0.51 21.95
C PRO A 104 -0.22 -1.46 22.25
N THR A 105 0.05 -1.68 23.54
CA THR A 105 1.03 -2.67 23.99
C THR A 105 0.71 -4.06 23.40
N GLY A 106 1.77 -4.77 23.00
CA GLY A 106 1.67 -6.10 22.37
C GLY A 106 1.31 -6.06 20.87
N VAL A 107 1.08 -4.88 20.28
CA VAL A 107 0.78 -4.72 18.85
C VAL A 107 1.94 -4.03 18.15
N SER A 108 2.37 -4.59 17.02
CA SER A 108 3.39 -4.01 16.14
C SER A 108 2.90 -3.94 14.71
N MET A 109 3.30 -2.88 14.01
CA MET A 109 3.04 -2.69 12.60
C MET A 109 4.35 -2.60 11.84
N TRP A 110 4.38 -3.20 10.67
CA TRP A 110 5.51 -3.15 9.76
C TRP A 110 5.10 -2.49 8.46
N GLY A 111 5.98 -1.68 7.90
CA GLY A 111 5.82 -1.03 6.61
C GLY A 111 6.92 -1.47 5.65
N LEU A 112 6.54 -1.72 4.42
CA LEU A 112 7.43 -2.00 3.31
C LEU A 112 6.97 -1.14 2.13
N LEU A 113 7.86 -0.33 1.57
CA LEU A 113 7.58 0.39 0.33
C LEU A 113 8.50 -0.12 -0.76
N ASN A 114 7.90 -0.53 -1.87
CA ASN A 114 8.63 -0.70 -3.11
C ASN A 114 8.93 0.68 -3.69
N ARG A 115 10.15 0.82 -4.15
CA ARG A 115 10.65 2.02 -4.83
C ARG A 115 9.75 2.45 -6.00
N PRO A 116 9.41 3.75 -6.13
CA PRO A 116 8.49 4.22 -7.15
C PRO A 116 9.16 4.23 -8.54
N ASP A 117 8.48 3.68 -9.55
CA ASP A 117 8.97 3.46 -10.93
C ASP A 117 10.39 2.84 -10.99
N GLY A 118 10.75 2.04 -9.99
CA GLY A 118 12.07 1.41 -9.91
C GLY A 118 13.21 2.33 -9.45
N ILE A 119 12.94 3.57 -9.05
CA ILE A 119 13.95 4.58 -8.69
C ILE A 119 14.21 4.57 -7.18
N GLY A 120 15.49 4.49 -6.81
CA GLY A 120 15.97 4.43 -5.43
C GLY A 120 16.10 3.01 -4.90
N HIS A 121 16.15 2.89 -3.57
CA HIS A 121 16.42 1.65 -2.85
C HIS A 121 15.43 1.44 -1.70
N THR A 122 14.66 0.35 -1.77
CA THR A 122 13.79 -0.09 -0.68
C THR A 122 14.63 -0.61 0.49
N THR A 123 14.34 -0.16 1.70
CA THR A 123 15.09 -0.54 2.92
C THR A 123 14.68 -1.90 3.49
N GLY A 124 13.74 -2.59 2.85
CA GLY A 124 13.08 -3.79 3.36
C GLY A 124 11.98 -3.48 4.37
N PRO A 125 11.39 -4.50 5.01
CA PRO A 125 10.38 -4.29 6.05
C PRO A 125 10.95 -3.54 7.26
N GLN A 126 10.23 -2.50 7.69
CA GLN A 126 10.60 -1.69 8.86
C GLN A 126 9.47 -1.68 9.89
N VAL A 127 9.82 -1.73 11.18
CA VAL A 127 8.85 -1.53 12.26
C VAL A 127 8.43 -0.06 12.26
N LEU A 128 7.12 0.17 12.16
CA LEU A 128 6.54 1.50 12.25
C LEU A 128 6.24 1.86 13.70
N GLY A 129 6.67 3.05 14.09
CA GLY A 129 6.33 3.68 15.36
C GLY A 129 6.01 5.16 15.17
N THR A 130 5.99 5.91 16.25
CA THR A 130 5.75 7.37 16.19
C THR A 130 6.96 8.15 15.66
N ALA A 131 8.13 7.52 15.61
CA ALA A 131 9.33 8.07 14.99
C ALA A 131 9.38 7.68 13.51
N ASP A 132 9.88 8.60 12.69
CA ASP A 132 10.08 8.38 11.27
C ASP A 132 11.17 7.30 11.05
N VAL A 133 10.85 6.31 10.22
CA VAL A 133 11.80 5.29 9.74
C VAL A 133 11.94 5.37 8.24
N ASP A 134 13.15 5.11 7.72
CA ASP A 134 13.43 5.17 6.29
C ASP A 134 12.84 3.94 5.58
N LEU A 135 11.97 4.16 4.59
CA LEU A 135 11.31 3.09 3.82
C LEU A 135 11.88 2.95 2.40
N VAL A 136 12.22 4.08 1.78
CA VAL A 136 12.92 4.13 0.49
C VAL A 136 14.00 5.21 0.56
N LYS A 137 15.19 4.92 0.08
CA LYS A 137 16.35 5.83 0.01
C LYS A 137 16.77 6.08 -1.42
N ASP A 138 17.70 7.02 -1.58
CA ASP A 138 18.38 7.31 -2.84
C ASP A 138 17.42 7.71 -3.97
N LEU A 139 16.36 8.45 -3.62
CA LEU A 139 15.40 8.99 -4.57
C LEU A 139 15.97 10.25 -5.21
N GLU A 140 15.96 10.29 -6.54
CA GLU A 140 16.35 11.47 -7.30
C GLU A 140 15.36 11.66 -8.47
N LYS A 141 14.99 12.92 -8.75
CA LYS A 141 14.22 13.32 -9.94
C LYS A 141 12.89 12.57 -10.13
N LEU A 142 12.13 12.37 -9.05
CA LEU A 142 10.78 11.77 -9.15
C LEU A 142 9.74 12.82 -9.54
N TYR A 143 8.91 12.51 -10.53
CA TYR A 143 7.72 13.28 -10.86
C TYR A 143 6.58 12.33 -11.25
N MET A 144 5.52 12.31 -10.44
CA MET A 144 4.38 11.39 -10.60
C MET A 144 4.78 9.90 -10.70
N ALA A 145 5.82 9.51 -9.97
CA ALA A 145 6.32 8.14 -10.01
C ALA A 145 5.45 7.21 -9.16
N ASN A 146 5.11 6.03 -9.67
CA ASN A 146 4.18 5.12 -9.02
C ASN A 146 4.92 4.03 -8.24
N GLY A 147 4.49 3.79 -7.01
CA GLY A 147 5.01 2.72 -6.17
C GLY A 147 3.91 1.87 -5.56
N THR A 148 4.32 0.76 -4.98
CA THR A 148 3.45 -0.07 -4.15
C THR A 148 4.01 -0.13 -2.74
N GLY A 149 3.13 -0.20 -1.77
CA GLY A 149 3.47 -0.41 -0.39
C GLY A 149 2.73 -1.61 0.17
N GLU A 150 3.26 -2.13 1.25
CA GLU A 150 2.65 -3.13 2.07
C GLU A 150 2.79 -2.69 3.52
N VAL A 151 1.76 -3.00 4.26
CA VAL A 151 1.68 -2.86 5.70
C VAL A 151 1.26 -4.19 6.28
N SER A 152 1.85 -4.58 7.41
CA SER A 152 1.47 -5.79 8.11
C SER A 152 1.34 -5.55 9.60
N LEU A 153 0.46 -6.32 10.24
CA LEU A 153 0.10 -6.15 11.65
C LEU A 153 0.32 -7.46 12.41
N PHE A 154 0.95 -7.35 13.57
CA PHE A 154 1.22 -8.46 14.47
C PHE A 154 0.78 -8.11 15.89
N ALA A 155 0.10 -9.05 16.55
CA ALA A 155 -0.30 -8.96 17.94
C ALA A 155 0.27 -10.16 18.72
N ASP A 156 1.13 -9.90 19.71
CA ASP A 156 1.67 -10.95 20.57
C ASP A 156 0.68 -11.38 21.66
N ASN A 157 1.05 -12.38 22.46
CA ASN A 157 0.21 -12.93 23.53
C ASN A 157 -0.12 -11.94 24.66
N THR A 158 0.48 -10.75 24.68
CA THR A 158 0.22 -9.70 25.66
C THR A 158 -0.74 -8.62 25.14
N ALA A 159 -1.08 -8.66 23.85
CA ALA A 159 -2.02 -7.73 23.26
C ALA A 159 -3.43 -7.90 23.83
N ALA A 160 -4.16 -6.78 23.96
CA ALA A 160 -5.58 -6.80 24.25
C ALA A 160 -6.39 -6.80 22.95
N GLY A 161 -7.51 -7.52 22.92
CA GLY A 161 -8.48 -7.41 21.84
C GLY A 161 -9.16 -6.04 21.82
N GLY A 162 -9.77 -5.67 20.70
CA GLY A 162 -10.45 -4.39 20.56
C GLY A 162 -10.51 -3.92 19.12
N ASN A 163 -10.80 -2.65 18.87
CA ASN A 163 -10.65 -2.03 17.54
C ASN A 163 -9.93 -0.69 17.72
N GLY A 164 -9.12 -0.28 16.75
CA GLY A 164 -8.31 0.93 16.84
C GLY A 164 -8.27 1.71 15.53
N MET A 165 -7.66 2.90 15.57
CA MET A 165 -7.34 3.65 14.36
C MET A 165 -5.95 4.25 14.52
N VAL A 166 -5.13 4.09 13.46
CA VAL A 166 -3.84 4.77 13.33
C VAL A 166 -3.76 5.44 11.97
N VAL A 167 -3.00 6.52 11.92
CA VAL A 167 -2.67 7.28 10.72
C VAL A 167 -1.28 6.85 10.28
N LEU A 168 -1.17 6.23 9.10
CA LEU A 168 0.10 6.07 8.42
C LEU A 168 0.48 7.40 7.79
N LYS A 169 1.62 7.94 8.20
CA LYS A 169 2.22 9.12 7.60
C LYS A 169 3.39 8.68 6.73
N LEU A 170 3.32 8.99 5.45
CA LEU A 170 4.46 8.90 4.54
C LEU A 170 4.94 10.32 4.23
N THR A 171 6.25 10.53 4.20
CA THR A 171 6.83 11.85 3.95
C THR A 171 8.12 11.73 3.15
N ILE A 172 8.31 12.62 2.19
CA ILE A 172 9.60 12.77 1.49
C ILE A 172 10.45 13.77 2.25
N LEU A 173 11.67 13.35 2.60
CA LEU A 173 12.70 14.17 3.25
C LEU A 173 13.98 14.18 2.42
N ASP A 174 14.81 15.19 2.63
CA ASP A 174 16.18 15.19 2.09
C ASP A 174 17.04 14.12 2.78
N GLN A 175 17.96 13.53 2.03
CA GLN A 175 18.90 12.53 2.51
C GLN A 175 20.26 13.19 2.73
N ILE A 176 20.69 13.28 3.99
CA ILE A 176 21.98 13.80 4.42
C ILE A 176 22.99 12.66 4.53
#